data_AF-T1B5K3-F1
#
_entry.id   AF-T1B5K3-F1
#
_cell.length_a   1.000
_cell.length_b   1.000
_cell.length_c   1.000
_cell.angle_alpha   90.00
_cell.angle_beta   90.00
_cell.angle_gamma   90.00
#
_symmetry.space_group_name_H-M   'P 1'
#
loop_
_entity.id
_entity.type
_entity.pdbx_description
1 polymer ?
#
loop_
_entity_poly.entity_id
_entity_poly.type
_entity_poly.pdbx_seq_one_letter_code
_entity_poly.pdbx_strand_id
1 'polypeptide(L)' 'MLKRLRGYFSSDLSIDLGTANTLIYVRDKGIVLNEPSVVAVQDEPSRGGKVIVAVGSEAKGMLGRTPGHITAVRPMKDG' A
#
# COMPACT_ATOMS: atom_id res chain seq x y z
N MET A 1 -6.25 1.42 35.56
CA MET A 1 -7.64 0.98 35.28
C MET A 1 -8.13 1.38 33.88
N LEU A 2 -7.77 2.56 33.35
CA LEU A 2 -8.22 3.05 32.03
C LEU A 2 -7.58 2.40 30.77
N LYS A 3 -6.43 1.71 30.90
CA LYS A 3 -5.72 1.10 29.76
C LYS A 3 -6.44 -0.10 29.12
N ARG A 4 -7.29 -0.81 29.88
CA ARG A 4 -8.02 -2.01 29.39
C ARG A 4 -9.17 -1.67 28.45
N LEU A 5 -9.85 -0.55 28.66
CA LEU A 5 -10.93 -0.08 27.79
C LEU A 5 -10.43 0.36 26.40
N ARG A 6 -9.19 0.85 26.31
CA ARG A 6 -8.58 1.24 25.02
C ARG A 6 -8.22 0.04 24.14
N GLY A 7 -7.99 -1.14 24.73
CA GLY A 7 -7.70 -2.38 24.00
C GLY A 7 -8.92 -2.99 23.30
N TYR A 8 -10.13 -2.82 23.86
CA TYR A 8 -11.37 -3.26 23.20
C TYR A 8 -11.72 -2.44 21.94
N PHE A 9 -11.18 -1.23 21.82
CA PHE A 9 -11.29 -0.39 20.61
C PHE A 9 -10.00 -0.39 19.77
N SER A 10 -9.00 -1.21 20.12
CA SER A 10 -7.85 -1.48 19.25
C SER A 10 -8.35 -2.37 18.11
N SER A 11 -8.34 -1.88 16.87
CA SER A 11 -8.52 -2.73 15.70
C SER A 11 -7.24 -3.54 15.52
N ASP A 12 -7.14 -4.68 16.20
CA ASP A 12 -6.05 -5.62 16.02
C ASP A 12 -5.92 -5.97 14.54
N LEU A 13 -4.77 -5.63 13.98
CA LEU A 13 -4.51 -5.61 12.55
C LEU A 13 -3.23 -6.38 12.26
N SER A 14 -3.28 -7.22 11.22
CA SER A 14 -2.11 -7.92 10.68
C SER A 14 -1.94 -7.54 9.21
N ILE A 15 -0.71 -7.26 8.80
CA ILE A 15 -0.37 -6.88 7.43
C ILE A 15 0.55 -7.95 6.86
N ASP A 16 0.17 -8.52 5.72
CA ASP A 16 1.05 -9.29 4.86
C ASP A 16 1.54 -8.38 3.74
N LEU A 17 2.84 -8.06 3.72
CA LEU A 17 3.48 -7.21 2.71
C LEU A 17 4.19 -8.09 1.67
N GLY A 18 3.40 -8.80 0.87
CA GLY A 18 3.92 -9.68 -0.17
C GLY A 18 4.57 -8.92 -1.32
N THR A 19 5.48 -9.58 -2.04
CA THR A 19 6.09 -9.06 -3.27
C THR A 19 5.04 -8.76 -4.36
N ALA A 20 3.90 -9.44 -4.29
CA ALA A 20 2.84 -9.35 -5.28
C ALA A 20 1.58 -8.64 -4.82
N ASN A 21 1.10 -8.93 -3.62
CA ASN A 21 -0.09 -8.33 -3.03
C ASN A 21 0.16 -8.00 -1.56
N THR A 22 -0.49 -6.95 -1.09
CA THR A 22 -0.59 -6.58 0.32
C THR A 22 -1.96 -6.98 0.82
N LEU A 23 -2.00 -7.69 1.95
CA LEU A 23 -3.24 -8.07 2.61
C LEU A 23 -3.30 -7.41 3.99
N ILE A 24 -4.49 -6.98 4.38
CA ILE A 24 -4.77 -6.54 5.75
C ILE A 24 -5.86 -7.42 6.33
N TYR A 25 -5.56 -8.05 7.45
CA TYR A 25 -6.51 -8.78 8.28
C TYR A 25 -6.86 -7.96 9.51
N VAL A 26 -8.15 -7.90 9.87
CA VAL A 26 -8.62 -7.31 11.12
C VAL A 26 -9.33 -8.40 11.93
N ARG A 27 -8.96 -8.52 13.21
CA ARG A 27 -9.59 -9.46 14.14
C ARG A 27 -11.12 -9.32 14.08
N ASP A 28 -11.82 -10.45 13.98
CA ASP A 28 -13.28 -10.56 13.88
C ASP A 28 -13.92 -9.94 12.62
N LYS A 29 -13.13 -9.40 11.69
CA LYS A 29 -13.60 -8.93 10.37
C LYS A 29 -13.06 -9.76 9.20
N GLY A 30 -11.94 -10.45 9.39
CA GLY A 30 -11.28 -11.19 8.31
C GLY A 30 -10.33 -10.30 7.49
N ILE A 31 -10.09 -10.69 6.24
CA ILE A 31 -9.30 -9.89 5.29
C ILE A 31 -10.15 -8.69 4.85
N VAL A 32 -9.69 -7.49 5.18
CA VAL A 32 -10.37 -6.22 4.84
C VAL A 32 -9.71 -5.48 3.68
N LEU A 33 -8.49 -5.89 3.28
CA LEU A 33 -7.81 -5.37 2.10
C LEU A 33 -7.02 -6.51 1.43
N ASN A 34 -7.07 -6.55 0.10
CA ASN A 34 -6.24 -7.41 -0.73
C ASN A 34 -5.97 -6.65 -2.03
N GLU A 35 -4.83 -5.95 -2.09
CA GLU A 35 -4.46 -5.09 -3.23
C GLU A 35 -3.08 -5.50 -3.77
N PRO A 36 -2.80 -5.32 -5.06
CA PRO A 36 -1.45 -5.46 -5.59
C PRO A 36 -0.43 -4.60 -4.84
N SER A 37 0.77 -5.15 -4.60
CA SER A 37 1.91 -4.42 -4.03
C SER A 37 2.57 -3.55 -5.07
N VAL A 38 1.83 -2.56 -5.58
CA VAL A 38 2.25 -1.65 -6.64
C VAL A 38 1.95 -0.21 -6.23
N VAL A 39 2.87 0.69 -6.53
CA VAL A 39 2.69 2.14 -6.39
C VAL A 39 3.12 2.83 -7.68
N ALA A 40 2.37 3.83 -8.11
CA ALA A 40 2.74 4.72 -9.19
C ALA A 40 3.17 6.06 -8.61
N VAL A 41 4.36 6.52 -8.98
CA VAL A 41 4.95 7.76 -8.48
C VAL A 41 5.34 8.68 -9.63
N GLN A 42 5.12 9.97 -9.44
CA GLN A 42 5.55 11.04 -10.35
C GLN A 42 6.76 11.77 -9.75
N ASP A 43 7.75 12.08 -10.58
CA ASP A 43 8.87 12.91 -10.14
C ASP A 43 8.40 14.36 -9.91
N GLU A 44 8.74 14.94 -8.77
CA GLU A 44 8.47 16.34 -8.42
C GLU A 44 9.79 17.06 -8.08
N PRO A 45 10.53 17.53 -9.11
CA PRO A 45 11.87 18.12 -8.95
C PRO A 45 11.88 19.38 -8.09
N SER A 46 10.81 20.17 -8.13
CA SER A 46 10.64 21.40 -7.35
C SER A 46 10.67 21.17 -5.84
N ARG A 47 10.33 19.95 -5.38
CA ARG A 47 10.36 19.54 -3.98
C ARG A 47 11.45 18.50 -3.69
N GLY A 48 12.29 18.18 -4.70
CA GLY A 48 13.36 17.18 -4.59
C GLY A 48 12.88 15.77 -4.29
N GLY A 49 11.66 15.40 -4.71
CA GLY A 49 11.01 14.16 -4.29
C GLY A 49 10.16 13.50 -5.36
N LYS A 50 9.42 12.46 -4.93
CA LYS A 50 8.41 11.79 -5.73
C LYS A 50 7.05 11.91 -5.04
N VAL A 51 5.98 12.05 -5.81
CA VAL A 51 4.60 12.11 -5.32
C VAL A 51 3.87 10.84 -5.72
N ILE A 52 3.06 10.28 -4.81
CA ILE A 52 2.21 9.14 -5.12
C ILE A 52 1.05 9.60 -6.00
N VAL A 53 0.89 8.94 -7.14
CA VAL A 53 -0.21 9.17 -8.08
C VAL A 53 -1.32 8.13 -7.90
N ALA A 54 -0.92 6.87 -7.67
CA ALA A 54 -1.85 5.76 -7.46
C ALA A 54 -1.22 4.64 -6.63
N VAL A 55 -2.03 3.78 -6.03
CA VAL A 55 -1.63 2.55 -5.32
C VAL A 55 -2.51 1.38 -5.71
N GLY A 56 -2.08 0.16 -5.39
CA GLY A 56 -2.91 -1.03 -5.53
C GLY A 56 -3.28 -1.33 -6.98
N SER A 57 -4.54 -1.65 -7.22
CA SER A 57 -5.07 -2.05 -8.53
C SER A 57 -4.91 -0.97 -9.59
N GLU A 58 -5.10 0.30 -9.21
CA GLU A 58 -4.92 1.44 -10.13
C GLU A 58 -3.46 1.53 -10.58
N ALA A 59 -2.52 1.51 -9.64
CA ALA A 59 -1.08 1.53 -9.95
C ALA A 59 -0.64 0.32 -10.77
N LYS A 60 -1.19 -0.87 -10.49
CA LYS A 60 -0.94 -2.08 -11.28
C LYS A 60 -1.37 -1.92 -12.73
N GLY A 61 -2.49 -1.25 -12.99
CA GLY A 61 -2.98 -0.95 -14.35
C GLY A 61 -2.02 -0.09 -15.17
N MET A 62 -1.14 0.67 -14.50
CA MET A 62 -0.15 1.55 -15.11
C MET A 62 1.18 0.85 -15.44
N LEU A 63 1.41 -0.40 -15.00
CA LEU A 63 2.66 -1.12 -15.27
C LEU A 63 2.90 -1.24 -16.79
N GLY A 64 4.05 -0.73 -17.24
CA GLY A 64 4.43 -0.71 -18.66
C GLY A 64 3.61 0.25 -19.53
N ARG A 65 2.80 1.14 -18.91
CA ARG A 65 1.87 2.05 -19.60
C ARG A 65 1.94 3.49 -19.06
N THR A 66 2.98 3.83 -18.30
CA THR A 66 3.15 5.18 -17.75
C THR A 66 3.77 6.14 -18.77
N PRO A 67 3.40 7.44 -18.74
CA PRO A 67 4.19 8.48 -19.39
C PRO A 67 5.56 8.63 -18.70
N GLY A 68 6.56 9.21 -19.38
CA GLY A 68 7.95 9.19 -18.91
C GLY A 68 8.26 9.87 -17.56
N HIS A 69 7.36 10.70 -17.03
CA HIS A 69 7.50 11.33 -15.72
C HIS A 69 6.80 10.56 -14.58
N ILE A 70 6.16 9.42 -14.89
CA ILE A 70 5.52 8.53 -13.91
C ILE A 70 6.17 7.16 -14.00
N THR A 71 6.48 6.58 -12.85
CA THR A 71 6.97 5.20 -12.74
C THR A 71 6.01 4.37 -11.89
N ALA A 72 5.52 3.26 -12.42
CA ALA A 72 4.84 2.23 -11.63
C ALA A 72 5.84 1.16 -11.19
N VAL A 73 5.94 0.90 -9.89
CA VAL A 73 6.92 -0.01 -9.30
C VAL A 73 6.29 -0.97 -8.30
N ARG A 74 6.90 -2.14 -8.13
CA ARG A 74 6.64 -3.07 -7.04
C ARG A 74 7.73 -2.89 -5.98
N PRO A 75 7.47 -2.18 -4.87
CA PRO A 75 8.53 -1.82 -3.92
C PRO A 75 9.08 -3.03 -3.17
N MET A 76 8.25 -4.05 -2.95
CA MET A 76 8.61 -5.29 -2.26
C MET A 76 9.09 -6.37 -3.25
N LYS A 77 9.46 -6.00 -4.49
CA LYS A 77 9.96 -6.98 -5.45
C LYS A 77 11.32 -7.48 -4.96
N ASP A 78 11.55 -8.80 -5.07
CA ASP A 78 12.80 -9.49 -4.74
C ASP A 78 13.04 -9.81 -3.24
N GLY A 79 12.02 -9.65 -2.39
CA GLY A 79 12.00 -10.12 -0.99
C GLY A 79 12.36 -9.03 0.02
#